data_AF-A0A7Y2XWP4-F1
#
_entry.id   AF-A0A7Y2XWP4-F1
#
_cell.length_a   1.000
_cell.length_b   1.000
_cell.length_c   1.000
_cell.angle_alpha   90.00
_cell.angle_beta   90.00
_cell.angle_gamma   90.00
#
_symmetry.space_group_name_H-M   'P 1'
#
loop_
_entity.id
_entity.type
_entity.pdbx_description
1 polymer ?
#
loop_
_entity_poly.entity_id
_entity_poly.type
_entity_poly.pdbx_seq_one_letter_code
_entity_poly.pdbx_strand_id
1 'polypeptide(L)'
;MIAAKFYRYSIDRLNGRFISGWCYPRFSKSRPVYIAAMVDGTLIGRFTNDGYRPDLVEQHLHPSGICGFDFSFPADFTPDSCQWFELYFDSFKTPVTRIGCSEIELLKPSLTAPICFMHIPKTAGTSFNALARSCFSGDRFITHIERLGEQELQRGLERVHYLAGHLPLHELEKVVDLSGFELISIIREPYSHLHSHLNYVKGVRPGSKLESYYGFHHNETIKSLSDALNRIDFSNPEEIHGFVTGLHDYQLVFFDNIQT
;
A
#
# COMPACT_ATOMS: atom_id res chain seq x y z
N MET A 1 -27.07 -5.83 -17.79
CA MET A 1 -27.32 -5.08 -16.53
C MET A 1 -27.29 -3.58 -16.80
N ILE A 2 -28.34 -2.85 -16.41
CA ILE A 2 -28.47 -1.39 -16.65
C ILE A 2 -27.49 -0.59 -15.77
N ALA A 3 -27.27 -1.01 -14.52
CA ALA A 3 -26.35 -0.36 -13.58
C ALA A 3 -24.92 -0.27 -14.13
N ALA A 4 -24.37 -1.37 -14.65
CA ALA A 4 -23.01 -1.41 -15.22
C ALA A 4 -22.78 -0.42 -16.38
N LYS A 5 -23.85 0.03 -17.07
CA LYS A 5 -23.74 1.01 -18.14
C LYS A 5 -23.51 2.44 -17.64
N PHE A 6 -23.86 2.74 -16.39
CA PHE A 6 -23.70 4.09 -15.80
C PHE A 6 -22.31 4.35 -15.22
N TYR A 7 -21.54 3.30 -15.00
CA TYR A 7 -20.21 3.37 -14.41
C TYR A 7 -19.13 2.97 -15.41
N ARG A 8 -17.91 3.41 -15.14
CA ARG A 8 -16.70 2.73 -15.60
C ARG A 8 -16.03 2.16 -14.37
N TYR A 9 -15.55 0.93 -14.45
CA TYR A 9 -14.85 0.27 -13.37
C TYR A 9 -13.91 -0.80 -13.89
N SER A 10 -12.93 -1.16 -13.06
CA SER A 10 -12.07 -2.32 -13.21
C SER A 10 -11.85 -2.94 -11.83
N ILE A 11 -11.80 -4.26 -11.78
CA ILE A 11 -11.24 -4.99 -10.64
C ILE A 11 -9.83 -5.37 -11.05
N ASP A 12 -8.85 -4.85 -10.34
CA ASP A 12 -7.44 -5.11 -10.65
C ASP A 12 -6.93 -6.35 -9.90
N ARG A 13 -7.42 -6.56 -8.67
CA ARG A 13 -7.12 -7.74 -7.85
C ARG A 13 -8.34 -8.15 -7.03
N LEU A 14 -8.55 -9.46 -6.95
CA LEU A 14 -9.55 -10.09 -6.09
C LEU A 14 -9.00 -11.44 -5.63
N ASN A 15 -9.02 -11.67 -4.32
CA ASN A 15 -8.72 -12.96 -3.69
C ASN A 15 -9.53 -13.09 -2.39
N GLY A 16 -9.37 -14.18 -1.65
CA GLY A 16 -10.09 -14.41 -0.39
C GLY A 16 -9.74 -13.44 0.76
N ARG A 17 -8.87 -12.44 0.54
CA ARG A 17 -8.39 -11.50 1.56
C ARG A 17 -8.72 -10.05 1.26
N PHE A 18 -8.74 -9.64 0.01
CA PHE A 18 -9.08 -8.26 -0.35
C PHE A 18 -9.56 -8.14 -1.79
N ILE A 19 -10.10 -6.96 -2.10
CA ILE A 19 -10.41 -6.50 -3.44
C ILE A 19 -9.83 -5.11 -3.66
N SER A 20 -9.26 -4.87 -4.83
CA SER A 20 -8.80 -3.53 -5.22
C SER A 20 -9.09 -3.25 -6.69
N GLY A 21 -9.30 -1.99 -7.02
CA GLY A 21 -9.60 -1.57 -8.38
C GLY A 21 -9.92 -0.09 -8.45
N TRP A 22 -10.76 0.29 -9.40
CA TRP A 22 -11.24 1.66 -9.55
C TRP A 22 -12.65 1.69 -10.13
N CYS A 23 -13.41 2.74 -9.80
CA CYS A 23 -14.71 2.99 -10.39
C CYS A 23 -15.08 4.48 -10.36
N TYR A 24 -15.90 4.93 -11.31
CA TYR A 24 -16.51 6.26 -11.29
C TYR A 24 -17.78 6.34 -12.17
N PRO A 25 -18.72 7.25 -11.90
CA PRO A 25 -19.89 7.47 -12.76
C PRO A 25 -19.49 8.11 -14.09
N ARG A 26 -20.07 7.66 -15.20
CA ARG A 26 -19.73 8.18 -16.54
C ARG A 26 -20.04 9.67 -16.73
N PHE A 27 -21.14 10.14 -16.14
CA PHE A 27 -21.66 11.49 -16.32
C PHE A 27 -21.26 12.46 -15.20
N SER A 28 -20.68 11.95 -14.11
CA SER A 28 -20.21 12.76 -12.97
C SER A 28 -18.99 12.09 -12.37
N LYS A 29 -17.86 12.21 -13.09
CA LYS A 29 -16.64 11.43 -12.78
C LYS A 29 -16.13 11.69 -11.37
N SER A 30 -16.15 12.94 -10.92
CA SER A 30 -15.64 13.33 -9.60
C SER A 30 -16.56 13.00 -8.42
N ARG A 31 -17.77 12.44 -8.66
CA ARG A 31 -18.66 12.05 -7.56
C ARG A 31 -18.17 10.74 -6.94
N PRO A 32 -18.04 10.67 -5.60
CA PRO A 32 -17.75 9.42 -4.91
C PRO A 32 -18.80 8.33 -5.20
N VAL A 33 -18.34 7.09 -5.31
CA VAL A 33 -19.16 5.90 -5.46
C VAL A 33 -19.13 5.12 -4.15
N TYR A 34 -20.30 4.87 -3.58
CA TYR A 34 -20.43 3.98 -2.43
C TYR A 34 -20.52 2.54 -2.91
N ILE A 35 -19.64 1.69 -2.40
CA ILE A 35 -19.48 0.30 -2.84
C ILE A 35 -19.93 -0.61 -1.69
N ALA A 36 -20.75 -1.60 -2.00
CA ALA A 36 -21.08 -2.69 -1.10
C ALA A 36 -20.60 -4.02 -1.69
N ALA A 37 -19.85 -4.78 -0.90
CA ALA A 37 -19.45 -6.15 -1.21
C ALA A 37 -20.42 -7.11 -0.52
N MET A 38 -21.01 -8.01 -1.31
CA MET A 38 -21.99 -8.98 -0.86
C MET A 38 -21.52 -10.39 -1.22
N VAL A 39 -21.83 -11.35 -0.36
CA VAL A 39 -21.58 -12.78 -0.58
C VAL A 39 -22.87 -13.54 -0.30
N ASP A 40 -23.39 -14.26 -1.30
CA ASP A 40 -24.66 -14.99 -1.21
C ASP A 40 -25.82 -14.16 -0.61
N GLY A 41 -25.89 -12.88 -0.97
CA GLY A 41 -26.89 -11.93 -0.47
C GLY A 41 -26.61 -11.35 0.93
N THR A 42 -25.52 -11.73 1.59
CA THR A 42 -25.08 -11.17 2.87
C THR A 42 -24.05 -10.06 2.66
N LEU A 43 -24.20 -8.94 3.36
CA LEU A 43 -23.24 -7.83 3.30
C LEU A 43 -21.97 -8.19 4.07
N ILE A 44 -20.82 -8.18 3.40
CA ILE A 44 -19.52 -8.39 4.04
C ILE A 44 -18.76 -7.07 4.27
N GLY A 45 -19.15 -5.98 3.59
CA GLY A 45 -18.50 -4.69 3.78
C GLY A 45 -19.02 -3.56 2.92
N ARG A 46 -18.77 -2.32 3.37
CA ARG A 46 -19.02 -1.09 2.63
C ARG A 46 -17.75 -0.23 2.60
N PHE A 47 -17.48 0.40 1.47
CA PHE A 47 -16.30 1.23 1.26
C PHE A 47 -16.52 2.22 0.10
N THR A 48 -15.56 3.11 -0.15
CA THR A 48 -15.61 4.18 -1.15
C THR A 48 -14.44 4.12 -2.12
N ASN A 49 -14.49 4.95 -3.16
CA ASN A 49 -13.49 5.04 -4.23
C ASN A 49 -12.56 6.27 -4.10
N ASP A 50 -12.00 6.51 -2.92
CA ASP A 50 -11.17 7.68 -2.60
C ASP A 50 -9.66 7.49 -2.88
N GLY A 51 -9.25 6.31 -3.35
CA GLY A 51 -7.88 6.01 -3.72
C GLY A 51 -7.41 6.79 -4.96
N TYR A 52 -6.17 7.27 -4.93
CA TYR A 52 -5.56 7.96 -6.07
C TYR A 52 -5.02 6.99 -7.14
N ARG A 53 -5.36 7.25 -8.40
CA ARG A 53 -4.99 6.45 -9.59
C ARG A 53 -4.31 7.31 -10.65
N PRO A 54 -2.96 7.40 -10.62
CA PRO A 54 -2.22 8.25 -11.56
C PRO A 54 -2.33 7.75 -13.01
N ASP A 55 -2.41 6.43 -13.20
CA ASP A 55 -2.58 5.79 -14.51
C ASP A 55 -3.85 6.27 -15.22
N LEU A 56 -4.93 6.52 -14.48
CA LEU A 56 -6.20 7.00 -15.05
C LEU A 56 -6.18 8.49 -15.40
N VAL A 57 -5.31 9.28 -14.75
CA VAL A 57 -5.08 10.68 -15.13
C VAL A 57 -4.25 10.72 -16.42
N GLU A 58 -3.18 9.94 -16.48
CA GLU A 58 -2.27 9.87 -17.63
C GLU A 58 -2.99 9.39 -18.90
N GLN A 59 -3.94 8.48 -18.75
CA GLN A 59 -4.80 8.00 -19.84
C GLN A 59 -6.01 8.90 -20.12
N HIS A 60 -6.13 10.05 -19.45
CA HIS A 60 -7.23 11.02 -19.61
C HIS A 60 -8.62 10.39 -19.34
N LEU A 61 -8.68 9.38 -18.48
CA LEU A 61 -9.90 8.65 -18.14
C LEU A 61 -10.66 9.32 -16.99
N HIS A 62 -9.95 9.80 -15.97
CA HIS A 62 -10.51 10.44 -14.78
C HIS A 62 -9.84 11.80 -14.49
N PRO A 63 -10.59 12.88 -14.16
CA PRO A 63 -10.03 14.23 -14.04
C PRO A 63 -9.00 14.38 -12.91
N SER A 64 -9.25 13.79 -11.74
CA SER A 64 -8.37 13.91 -10.57
C SER A 64 -7.61 12.64 -10.23
N GLY A 65 -7.91 11.51 -10.88
CA GLY A 65 -7.43 10.19 -10.47
C GLY A 65 -8.02 9.64 -9.15
N ILE A 66 -8.76 10.44 -8.36
CA ILE A 66 -9.40 9.98 -7.11
C ILE A 66 -10.64 9.15 -7.45
N CYS A 67 -10.43 7.85 -7.62
CA CYS A 67 -11.46 6.89 -8.03
C CYS A 67 -11.08 5.42 -7.78
N GLY A 68 -9.96 5.17 -7.08
CA GLY A 68 -9.49 3.84 -6.69
C GLY A 68 -10.22 3.35 -5.45
N PHE A 69 -10.46 2.04 -5.36
CA PHE A 69 -10.96 1.42 -4.14
C PHE A 69 -10.00 0.31 -3.71
N ASP A 70 -9.87 0.11 -2.41
CA ASP A 70 -9.09 -0.95 -1.81
C ASP A 70 -9.76 -1.38 -0.50
N PHE A 71 -10.22 -2.62 -0.43
CA PHE A 71 -10.99 -3.14 0.69
C PHE A 71 -10.51 -4.52 1.12
N SER A 72 -10.11 -4.63 2.38
CA SER A 72 -9.77 -5.92 3.00
C SER A 72 -11.03 -6.61 3.52
N PHE A 73 -11.21 -7.88 3.17
CA PHE A 73 -12.32 -8.68 3.65
C PHE A 73 -12.18 -9.04 5.13
N PRO A 74 -13.30 -9.29 5.82
CA PRO A 74 -13.31 -9.90 7.14
C PRO A 74 -12.45 -11.17 7.21
N ALA A 75 -11.80 -11.43 8.34
CA ALA A 75 -10.85 -12.54 8.49
C ALA A 75 -11.49 -13.93 8.33
N ASP A 76 -12.80 -14.03 8.58
CA ASP A 76 -13.65 -15.21 8.49
C ASP A 76 -14.25 -15.43 7.09
N PHE A 77 -14.07 -14.49 6.16
CA PHE A 77 -14.48 -14.70 4.77
C PHE A 77 -13.69 -15.86 4.14
N THR A 78 -14.42 -16.85 3.63
CA THR A 78 -13.88 -18.07 3.02
C THR A 78 -14.61 -18.36 1.70
N PRO A 79 -14.01 -18.04 0.54
CA PRO A 79 -14.64 -18.24 -0.76
C PRO A 79 -15.13 -19.68 -1.00
N ASP A 80 -14.41 -20.68 -0.47
CA ASP A 80 -14.74 -22.10 -0.59
C ASP A 80 -16.13 -22.49 -0.03
N SER A 81 -16.71 -21.64 0.83
CA SER A 81 -18.00 -21.87 1.51
C SER A 81 -19.18 -21.14 0.88
N CYS A 82 -18.95 -20.40 -0.21
CA CYS A 82 -19.93 -19.49 -0.80
C CYS A 82 -20.12 -19.77 -2.30
N GLN A 83 -21.21 -19.27 -2.88
CA GLN A 83 -21.47 -19.43 -4.32
C GLN A 83 -21.08 -18.18 -5.12
N TRP A 84 -21.53 -17.01 -4.69
CA TRP A 84 -21.41 -15.77 -5.45
C TRP A 84 -20.88 -14.62 -4.61
N PHE A 85 -19.87 -13.95 -5.17
CA PHE A 85 -19.43 -12.63 -4.74
C PHE A 85 -19.99 -11.56 -5.67
N GLU A 86 -20.50 -10.47 -5.10
CA GLU A 86 -21.18 -9.42 -5.83
C GLU A 86 -20.74 -8.03 -5.36
N LEU A 87 -20.56 -7.12 -6.31
CA LEU A 87 -20.39 -5.70 -6.01
C LEU A 87 -21.64 -4.92 -6.40
N TYR A 88 -22.00 -3.98 -5.54
CA TYR A 88 -23.07 -3.02 -5.77
C TYR A 88 -22.53 -1.61 -5.62
N PHE A 89 -22.94 -0.71 -6.50
CA PHE A 89 -22.62 0.72 -6.43
C PHE A 89 -23.88 1.51 -6.05
N ASP A 90 -23.75 2.56 -5.24
CA ASP A 90 -24.75 3.61 -4.94
C ASP A 90 -26.20 3.11 -4.73
N SER A 91 -26.37 1.99 -4.04
CA SER A 91 -27.68 1.39 -3.70
C SER A 91 -28.50 0.86 -4.89
N PHE A 92 -27.85 0.53 -6.01
CA PHE A 92 -28.52 -0.20 -7.09
C PHE A 92 -29.06 -1.55 -6.60
N LYS A 93 -30.24 -1.97 -7.07
CA LYS A 93 -30.86 -3.26 -6.70
C LYS A 93 -30.20 -4.47 -7.40
N THR A 94 -29.39 -4.22 -8.42
CA THR A 94 -28.69 -5.25 -9.19
C THR A 94 -27.19 -5.06 -9.05
N PRO A 95 -26.41 -6.14 -8.94
CA PRO A 95 -24.96 -6.03 -8.86
C PRO A 95 -24.39 -5.40 -10.15
N VAL A 96 -23.26 -4.73 -10.04
CA VAL A 96 -22.50 -4.24 -11.21
C VAL A 96 -21.62 -5.34 -11.79
N THR A 97 -21.21 -6.30 -10.96
CA THR A 97 -20.51 -7.53 -11.32
C THR A 97 -20.84 -8.65 -10.35
N ARG A 98 -20.79 -9.88 -10.84
CA ARG A 98 -21.00 -11.12 -10.09
C ARG A 98 -19.88 -12.09 -10.50
N ILE A 99 -19.22 -12.70 -9.52
CA ILE A 99 -18.08 -13.58 -9.69
C ILE A 99 -18.36 -14.86 -8.89
N GLY A 100 -18.11 -16.04 -9.46
CA GLY A 100 -18.25 -17.30 -8.72
C GLY A 100 -17.20 -17.36 -7.63
N CYS A 101 -17.56 -17.68 -6.39
CA CYS A 101 -16.59 -17.75 -5.30
C CYS A 101 -15.51 -18.82 -5.55
N SER A 102 -15.80 -19.84 -6.37
CA SER A 102 -14.82 -20.81 -6.85
C SER A 102 -13.69 -20.22 -7.71
N GLU A 103 -13.89 -19.02 -8.26
CA GLU A 103 -12.88 -18.28 -9.04
C GLU A 103 -12.00 -17.40 -8.14
N ILE A 104 -12.35 -17.26 -6.86
CA ILE A 104 -11.64 -16.41 -5.91
C ILE A 104 -10.64 -17.26 -5.15
N GLU A 105 -9.38 -17.17 -5.54
CA GLU A 105 -8.29 -17.88 -4.87
C GLU A 105 -8.13 -17.40 -3.42
N LEU A 106 -7.92 -18.36 -2.50
CA LEU A 106 -7.56 -18.07 -1.12
C LEU A 106 -6.23 -18.73 -0.76
N LEU A 107 -5.19 -17.92 -0.62
CA LEU A 107 -3.88 -18.39 -0.16
C LEU A 107 -3.91 -18.65 1.35
N LYS A 108 -3.52 -19.87 1.74
CA LYS A 108 -3.46 -20.34 3.13
C LYS A 108 -2.04 -20.84 3.42
N PRO A 109 -1.06 -19.95 3.69
CA PRO A 109 0.29 -20.39 4.00
C PRO A 109 0.30 -21.20 5.30
N SER A 110 1.13 -22.24 5.34
CA SER A 110 1.47 -22.92 6.59
C SER A 110 2.63 -22.19 7.24
N LEU A 111 2.38 -21.60 8.40
CA LEU A 111 3.38 -20.90 9.20
C LEU A 111 3.73 -21.74 10.42
N THR A 112 5.03 -21.82 10.75
CA THR A 112 5.50 -22.35 12.03
C THR A 112 5.53 -21.27 13.12
N ALA A 113 5.66 -20.00 12.72
CA ALA A 113 5.57 -18.81 13.57
C ALA A 113 5.03 -17.61 12.75
N PRO A 114 4.42 -16.59 13.37
CA PRO A 114 4.12 -15.32 12.72
C PRO A 114 5.36 -14.67 12.10
N ILE A 115 5.18 -13.92 11.01
CA ILE A 115 6.28 -13.24 10.33
C ILE A 115 6.43 -11.82 10.86
N CYS A 116 7.66 -11.43 11.19
CA CYS A 116 8.04 -10.03 11.40
C CYS A 116 8.94 -9.59 10.24
N PHE A 117 8.42 -8.72 9.37
CA PHE A 117 9.15 -8.20 8.23
C PHE A 117 9.76 -6.83 8.56
N MET A 118 11.07 -6.81 8.79
CA MET A 118 11.84 -5.58 8.92
C MET A 118 11.98 -4.93 7.54
N HIS A 119 11.08 -4.00 7.23
CA HIS A 119 10.95 -3.41 5.91
C HIS A 119 11.96 -2.28 5.72
N ILE A 120 13.05 -2.59 5.04
CA ILE A 120 14.01 -1.57 4.59
C ILE A 120 13.41 -0.84 3.38
N PRO A 121 13.29 0.50 3.40
CA PRO A 121 12.84 1.26 2.24
C PRO A 121 13.60 0.87 0.95
N LYS A 122 12.90 0.81 -0.19
CA LYS A 122 13.50 0.62 -1.52
C LYS A 122 14.18 -0.74 -1.79
N THR A 123 13.87 -1.76 -0.98
CA THR A 123 14.32 -3.16 -1.19
C THR A 123 13.20 -4.09 -1.67
N ALA A 124 12.19 -3.54 -2.35
CA ALA A 124 10.99 -4.25 -2.82
C ALA A 124 10.03 -4.76 -1.72
N GLY A 125 10.12 -4.22 -0.49
CA GLY A 125 9.21 -4.60 0.58
C GLY A 125 7.74 -4.23 0.34
N THR A 126 7.41 -3.25 -0.51
CA THR A 126 6.02 -3.03 -0.98
C THR A 126 5.46 -4.26 -1.69
N SER A 127 6.26 -4.93 -2.53
CA SER A 127 5.84 -6.15 -3.23
C SER A 127 5.68 -7.32 -2.26
N PHE A 128 6.59 -7.45 -1.29
CA PHE A 128 6.48 -8.47 -0.23
C PHE A 128 5.24 -8.27 0.64
N ASN A 129 4.96 -7.03 1.08
CA ASN A 129 3.73 -6.68 1.78
C ASN A 129 2.47 -7.01 0.94
N ALA A 130 2.51 -6.79 -0.38
CA ALA A 130 1.38 -7.11 -1.26
C ALA A 130 1.13 -8.64 -1.35
N LEU A 131 2.20 -9.44 -1.36
CA LEU A 131 2.10 -10.90 -1.28
C LEU A 131 1.54 -11.33 0.08
N ALA A 132 2.10 -10.83 1.18
CA ALA A 132 1.64 -11.16 2.54
C ALA A 132 0.16 -10.80 2.74
N ARG A 133 -0.29 -9.66 2.21
CA ARG A 133 -1.70 -9.26 2.22
C ARG A 133 -2.62 -10.20 1.42
N SER A 134 -2.08 -10.91 0.44
CA SER A 134 -2.85 -11.93 -0.30
C SER A 134 -3.07 -13.20 0.54
N CYS A 135 -2.28 -13.40 1.59
CA CYS A 135 -2.39 -14.51 2.53
C CYS A 135 -3.19 -14.15 3.79
N PHE A 136 -3.03 -12.93 4.30
CA PHE A 136 -3.55 -12.47 5.58
C PHE A 136 -4.43 -11.23 5.41
N SER A 137 -5.51 -11.12 6.19
CA SER A 137 -6.39 -9.94 6.23
C SER A 137 -6.84 -9.61 7.65
N GLY A 138 -7.38 -8.41 7.82
CA GLY A 138 -7.90 -7.94 9.10
C GLY A 138 -6.78 -7.75 10.14
N ASP A 139 -7.06 -8.16 11.37
CA ASP A 139 -6.14 -8.10 12.51
C ASP A 139 -4.91 -9.03 12.38
N ARG A 140 -4.91 -9.94 11.39
CA ARG A 140 -3.77 -10.84 11.11
C ARG A 140 -2.67 -10.20 10.27
N PHE A 141 -2.90 -9.04 9.68
CA PHE A 141 -1.99 -8.34 8.78
C PHE A 141 -1.80 -6.89 9.23
N ILE A 142 -0.63 -6.56 9.74
CA ILE A 142 -0.30 -5.23 10.26
C ILE A 142 0.95 -4.74 9.55
N THR A 143 0.88 -3.53 8.98
CA THR A 143 2.02 -2.85 8.37
C THR A 143 2.15 -1.44 8.93
N HIS A 144 3.32 -0.83 8.71
CA HIS A 144 3.63 0.51 9.22
C HIS A 144 3.52 0.63 10.73
N ILE A 145 4.06 -0.36 11.46
CA ILE A 145 4.04 -0.39 12.93
C ILE A 145 4.71 0.84 13.56
N GLU A 146 5.62 1.50 12.83
CA GLU A 146 6.22 2.77 13.25
C GLU A 146 5.21 3.92 13.42
N ARG A 147 3.97 3.74 12.95
CA ARG A 147 2.89 4.74 13.02
C ARG A 147 1.84 4.43 14.07
N LEU A 148 1.88 3.23 14.66
CA LEU A 148 0.87 2.79 15.61
C LEU A 148 1.19 3.31 17.01
N GLY A 149 0.15 3.66 17.77
CA GLY A 149 0.30 3.87 19.21
C GLY A 149 0.62 2.55 19.92
N GLU A 150 1.27 2.63 21.08
CA GLU A 150 1.65 1.45 21.87
C GLU A 150 0.46 0.52 22.15
N GLN A 151 -0.69 1.07 22.54
CA GLN A 151 -1.90 0.28 22.82
C GLN A 151 -2.46 -0.42 21.58
N GLU A 152 -2.38 0.22 20.41
CA GLU A 152 -2.86 -0.35 19.14
C GLU A 152 -1.96 -1.50 18.71
N LEU A 153 -0.64 -1.32 18.82
CA LEU A 153 0.34 -2.35 18.53
C LEU A 153 0.13 -3.56 19.44
N GLN A 154 0.03 -3.38 20.76
CA GLN A 154 -0.16 -4.48 21.70
C GLN A 154 -1.42 -5.30 21.41
N ARG A 155 -2.54 -4.65 21.11
CA ARG A 155 -3.78 -5.36 20.70
C ARG A 155 -3.60 -6.13 19.40
N GLY A 156 -2.84 -5.57 18.45
CA GLY A 156 -2.55 -6.22 17.18
C GLY A 156 -1.69 -7.47 17.33
N LEU A 157 -0.71 -7.45 18.23
CA LEU A 157 0.24 -8.55 18.43
C LEU A 157 -0.42 -9.86 18.90
N GLU A 158 -1.59 -9.81 19.56
CA GLU A 158 -2.30 -11.01 20.04
C GLU A 158 -2.75 -11.95 18.92
N ARG A 159 -2.97 -11.43 17.70
CA ARG A 159 -3.61 -12.15 16.59
C ARG A 159 -2.83 -12.07 15.29
N VAL A 160 -1.71 -11.37 15.28
CA VAL A 160 -0.95 -11.09 14.07
C VAL A 160 -0.32 -12.36 13.51
N HIS A 161 -0.44 -12.56 12.19
CA HIS A 161 0.34 -13.57 11.47
C HIS A 161 1.44 -12.91 10.63
N TYR A 162 1.30 -11.62 10.35
CA TYR A 162 2.25 -10.81 9.60
C TYR A 162 2.33 -9.39 10.15
N LEU A 163 3.53 -8.99 10.56
CA LEU A 163 3.87 -7.68 11.10
C LEU A 163 4.95 -7.05 10.21
N ALA A 164 4.83 -5.78 9.84
CA ALA A 164 5.89 -5.09 9.09
C ALA A 164 6.03 -3.61 9.45
N GLY A 165 7.25 -3.09 9.41
CA GLY A 165 7.51 -1.66 9.59
C GLY A 165 8.89 -1.23 9.18
N HIS A 166 9.04 0.09 9.07
CA HIS A 166 10.29 0.77 8.76
C HIS A 166 11.08 1.09 10.04
N LEU A 167 11.33 0.08 10.86
CA LEU A 167 12.11 0.21 12.10
C LEU A 167 13.43 -0.55 11.96
N PRO A 168 14.57 0.03 12.40
CA PRO A 168 15.80 -0.74 12.55
C PRO A 168 15.64 -1.77 13.67
N LEU A 169 16.47 -2.83 13.64
CA LEU A 169 16.35 -3.97 14.56
C LEU A 169 16.28 -3.55 16.04
N HIS A 170 17.14 -2.63 16.46
CA HIS A 170 17.18 -2.17 17.85
C HIS A 170 15.94 -1.39 18.29
N GLU A 171 15.21 -0.75 17.38
CA GLU A 171 13.91 -0.12 17.70
C GLU A 171 12.80 -1.17 17.70
N LEU A 172 12.87 -2.12 16.76
CA LEU A 172 11.90 -3.21 16.65
C LEU A 172 11.87 -4.08 17.92
N GLU A 173 13.04 -4.42 18.47
CA GLU A 173 13.20 -5.19 19.72
C GLU A 173 12.62 -4.48 20.96
N LYS A 174 12.47 -3.15 20.92
CA LYS A 174 11.84 -2.39 22.03
C LYS A 174 10.32 -2.51 22.04
N VAL A 175 9.72 -2.79 20.88
CA VAL A 175 8.26 -2.75 20.69
C VAL A 175 7.65 -4.12 20.41
N VAL A 176 8.46 -5.10 20.00
CA VAL A 176 8.03 -6.46 19.67
C VAL A 176 9.00 -7.47 20.28
N ASP A 177 8.47 -8.47 20.99
CA ASP A 177 9.25 -9.65 21.36
C ASP A 177 9.45 -10.54 20.12
N LEU A 178 10.64 -10.43 19.52
CA LEU A 178 10.98 -11.14 18.28
C LEU A 178 11.17 -12.64 18.46
N SER A 179 11.29 -13.16 19.69
CA SER A 179 11.51 -14.60 19.93
C SER A 179 10.34 -15.46 19.45
N GLY A 180 9.13 -14.88 19.38
CA GLY A 180 7.93 -15.53 18.86
C GLY A 180 7.71 -15.39 17.35
N PHE A 181 8.62 -14.72 16.63
CA PHE A 181 8.46 -14.40 15.22
C PHE A 181 9.56 -14.98 14.34
N GLU A 182 9.22 -15.26 13.09
CA GLU A 182 10.20 -15.41 12.03
C GLU A 182 10.58 -14.02 11.49
N LEU A 183 11.78 -13.56 11.85
CA LEU A 183 12.30 -12.27 11.39
C LEU A 183 12.83 -12.37 9.96
N ILE A 184 12.24 -11.59 9.05
CA ILE A 184 12.61 -11.54 7.64
C ILE A 184 12.98 -10.11 7.25
N SER A 185 14.00 -9.96 6.42
CA SER A 185 14.27 -8.69 5.73
C SER A 185 14.74 -8.96 4.30
N ILE A 186 14.61 -7.97 3.45
CA ILE A 186 15.13 -8.00 2.08
C ILE A 186 16.17 -6.90 1.97
N ILE A 187 17.38 -7.30 1.60
CA ILE A 187 18.47 -6.38 1.28
C ILE A 187 18.60 -6.21 -0.23
N ARG A 188 19.24 -5.13 -0.63
CA ARG A 188 19.54 -4.80 -2.01
C ARG A 188 20.99 -4.37 -2.14
N GLU A 189 21.59 -4.65 -3.29
CA GLU A 189 22.92 -4.16 -3.65
C GLU A 189 23.03 -2.65 -3.34
N PRO A 190 24.02 -2.21 -2.53
CA PRO A 190 24.05 -0.86 -1.94
C PRO A 190 23.91 0.29 -2.93
N TYR A 191 24.60 0.24 -4.09
CA TYR A 191 24.53 1.32 -5.06
C TYR A 191 23.15 1.39 -5.73
N SER A 192 22.57 0.24 -6.06
CA SER A 192 21.22 0.14 -6.61
C SER A 192 20.15 0.61 -5.62
N HIS A 193 20.36 0.35 -4.33
CA HIS A 193 19.51 0.84 -3.24
C HIS A 193 19.57 2.35 -3.12
N LEU A 194 20.78 2.92 -3.00
CA LEU A 194 21.01 4.36 -2.94
C LEU A 194 20.43 5.07 -4.17
N HIS A 195 20.69 4.55 -5.36
CA HIS A 195 20.14 5.11 -6.60
C HIS A 195 18.60 5.10 -6.60
N SER A 196 17.97 4.03 -6.10
CA SER A 196 16.51 3.97 -5.97
C SER A 196 15.97 4.95 -4.91
N HIS A 197 16.73 5.18 -3.85
CA HIS A 197 16.36 6.14 -2.81
C HIS A 197 16.46 7.59 -3.30
N LEU A 198 17.57 7.95 -3.96
CA LEU A 198 17.75 9.26 -4.59
C LEU A 198 16.63 9.60 -5.57
N ASN A 199 16.26 8.65 -6.45
CA ASN A 199 15.16 8.83 -7.40
C ASN A 199 13.81 9.01 -6.70
N TYR A 200 13.58 8.30 -5.59
CA TYR A 200 12.38 8.49 -4.78
C TYR A 200 12.32 9.92 -4.22
N VAL A 201 13.38 10.38 -3.56
CA VAL A 201 13.43 11.73 -2.96
C VAL A 201 13.26 12.80 -4.02
N LYS A 202 13.94 12.68 -5.17
CA LYS A 202 13.81 13.60 -6.31
C LYS A 202 12.35 13.75 -6.82
N GLY A 203 11.53 12.73 -6.60
CA GLY A 203 10.10 12.73 -6.92
C GLY A 203 9.20 13.39 -5.87
N VAL A 204 9.66 13.57 -4.63
CA VAL A 204 8.91 14.19 -3.54
C VAL A 204 8.86 15.71 -3.77
N ARG A 205 7.83 16.22 -4.46
CA ARG A 205 7.61 17.67 -4.60
C ARG A 205 6.28 18.07 -3.94
N PRO A 206 6.15 19.30 -3.40
CA PRO A 206 4.85 19.82 -2.95
C PRO A 206 3.82 19.77 -4.09
N GLY A 207 2.69 19.11 -3.86
CA GLY A 207 1.66 18.91 -4.91
C GLY A 207 2.03 17.85 -5.96
N SER A 208 3.07 17.05 -5.72
CA SER A 208 3.42 15.91 -6.57
C SER A 208 2.42 14.77 -6.44
N LYS A 209 2.36 13.95 -7.49
CA LYS A 209 1.60 12.69 -7.55
C LYS A 209 1.91 11.72 -6.37
N LEU A 210 3.04 11.90 -5.68
CA LEU A 210 3.55 11.01 -4.63
C LEU A 210 2.97 11.32 -3.24
N GLU A 211 2.69 12.58 -2.90
CA GLU A 211 2.07 12.94 -1.61
C GLU A 211 0.64 12.34 -1.52
N SER A 212 -0.14 12.44 -2.60
CA SER A 212 -1.47 11.84 -2.70
C SER A 212 -1.45 10.30 -2.77
N TYR A 213 -0.39 9.71 -3.33
CA TYR A 213 -0.28 8.24 -3.48
C TYR A 213 0.07 7.53 -2.16
N TYR A 214 0.93 8.14 -1.32
CA TYR A 214 1.32 7.54 -0.05
C TYR A 214 0.54 8.08 1.17
N GLY A 215 -0.30 9.11 0.98
CA GLY A 215 -1.18 9.61 2.02
C GLY A 215 -0.45 10.27 3.19
N PHE A 216 0.73 10.84 2.96
CA PHE A 216 1.47 11.57 3.97
C PHE A 216 2.13 12.83 3.40
N HIS A 217 2.22 13.85 4.25
CA HIS A 217 2.98 15.06 3.96
C HIS A 217 4.43 14.84 4.37
N HIS A 218 5.35 14.90 3.40
CA HIS A 218 6.77 14.90 3.71
C HIS A 218 7.15 16.18 4.46
N ASN A 219 8.09 16.07 5.39
CA ASN A 219 8.62 17.24 6.09
C ASN A 219 9.37 18.17 5.12
N GLU A 220 9.56 19.43 5.54
CA GLU A 220 10.23 20.45 4.73
C GLU A 220 11.69 20.10 4.42
N THR A 221 12.34 19.29 5.25
CA THR A 221 13.70 18.79 5.02
C THR A 221 13.76 17.91 3.76
N ILE A 222 12.86 16.95 3.61
CA ILE A 222 12.82 16.06 2.43
C ILE A 222 12.45 16.84 1.17
N LYS A 223 11.54 17.82 1.27
CA LYS A 223 11.17 18.69 0.14
C LYS A 223 12.36 19.54 -0.32
N SER A 224 13.09 20.15 0.62
CA SER A 224 14.30 20.91 0.32
C SER A 224 15.38 20.04 -0.33
N LEU A 225 15.51 18.80 0.12
CA LEU A 225 16.44 17.82 -0.46
C LEU A 225 16.04 17.42 -1.88
N SER A 226 14.74 17.25 -2.13
CA SER A 226 14.22 17.03 -3.47
C SER A 226 14.52 18.19 -4.42
N ASP A 227 14.34 19.43 -3.97
CA ASP A 227 14.67 20.61 -4.77
C ASP A 227 16.16 20.69 -5.10
N ALA A 228 17.03 20.39 -4.12
CA ALA A 228 18.47 20.29 -4.35
C ALA A 228 18.81 19.21 -5.39
N LEU A 229 18.28 18.00 -5.23
CA LEU A 229 18.49 16.88 -6.16
C LEU A 229 18.00 17.15 -7.59
N ASN A 230 17.00 18.02 -7.74
CA ASN A 230 16.47 18.40 -9.05
C ASN A 230 17.31 19.49 -9.74
N ARG A 231 18.19 20.18 -9.03
CA ARG A 231 19.09 21.21 -9.60
C ARG A 231 20.44 20.67 -10.04
N ILE A 232 20.81 19.48 -9.58
CA ILE A 232 22.11 18.84 -9.89
C ILE A 232 22.09 18.26 -11.30
N ASP A 233 23.11 18.61 -12.08
CA ASP A 233 23.50 17.85 -13.26
C ASP A 233 24.34 16.63 -12.86
N PHE A 234 23.72 15.44 -12.91
CA PHE A 234 24.39 14.18 -12.58
C PHE A 234 25.43 13.75 -13.63
N SER A 235 25.60 14.49 -14.73
CA SER A 235 26.73 14.31 -15.66
C SER A 235 27.95 15.14 -15.27
N ASN A 236 27.81 16.08 -14.33
CA ASN A 236 28.87 16.96 -13.84
C ASN A 236 29.45 16.45 -12.50
N PRO A 237 30.70 15.92 -12.47
CA PRO A 237 31.32 15.42 -11.25
C PRO A 237 31.49 16.48 -10.14
N GLU A 238 31.68 17.76 -10.50
CA GLU A 238 31.87 18.83 -9.52
C GLU A 238 30.57 19.13 -8.75
N GLU A 239 29.43 19.10 -9.44
CA GLU A 239 28.12 19.29 -8.80
C GLU A 239 27.75 18.12 -7.90
N ILE A 240 28.04 16.88 -8.33
CA ILE A 240 27.86 15.70 -7.47
C ILE A 240 28.74 15.82 -6.22
N HIS A 241 30.02 16.17 -6.39
CA HIS A 241 30.93 16.34 -5.27
C HIS A 241 30.42 17.43 -4.31
N GLY A 242 30.04 18.60 -4.85
CA GLY A 242 29.47 19.69 -4.07
C GLY A 242 28.23 19.28 -3.29
N PHE A 243 27.31 18.55 -3.91
CA PHE A 243 26.14 18.00 -3.22
C PHE A 243 26.52 17.08 -2.07
N VAL A 244 27.37 16.07 -2.32
CA VAL A 244 27.77 15.08 -1.31
C VAL A 244 28.47 15.75 -0.13
N THR A 245 29.41 16.67 -0.39
CA THR A 245 30.10 17.41 0.67
C THR A 245 29.21 18.41 1.42
N GLY A 246 28.10 18.81 0.81
CA GLY A 246 27.12 19.70 1.41
C GLY A 246 26.06 19.01 2.27
N LEU A 247 25.96 17.67 2.23
CA LEU A 247 25.05 16.92 3.08
C LEU A 247 25.51 16.99 4.55
N HIS A 248 24.55 17.24 5.44
CA HIS A 248 24.82 17.34 6.88
C HIS A 248 23.71 16.70 7.72
N ASP A 249 24.05 16.32 8.94
CA ASP A 249 23.14 15.79 9.96
C ASP A 249 22.24 14.65 9.44
N TYR A 250 20.92 14.82 9.56
CA TYR A 250 19.91 13.88 9.11
C TYR A 250 20.02 13.53 7.62
N GLN A 251 20.48 14.45 6.76
CA GLN A 251 20.55 14.20 5.32
C GLN A 251 21.60 13.14 4.97
N LEU A 252 22.71 13.10 5.72
CA LEU A 252 23.71 12.05 5.58
C LEU A 252 23.12 10.70 6.01
N VAL A 253 22.54 10.66 7.21
CA VAL A 253 21.91 9.44 7.76
C VAL A 253 20.80 8.92 6.84
N PHE A 254 20.07 9.81 6.17
CA PHE A 254 18.97 9.46 5.29
C PHE A 254 19.43 8.76 4.00
N PHE A 255 20.63 9.05 3.50
CA PHE A 255 21.22 8.35 2.35
C PHE A 255 22.27 7.33 2.73
N ASP A 256 22.63 7.24 4.01
CA ASP A 256 23.51 6.19 4.50
C ASP A 256 22.86 4.81 4.33
N ASN A 257 23.69 3.77 4.31
CA ASN A 257 23.23 2.41 4.12
C ASN A 257 22.49 1.92 5.37
N ILE A 258 21.19 2.19 5.43
CA ILE A 258 20.27 1.77 6.52
C ILE A 258 20.02 0.24 6.57
N GLN A 259 20.83 -0.56 5.86
CA GLN A 259 20.70 -2.02 5.78
C GLN A 259 21.59 -2.76 6.78
N THR A 260 22.41 -2.05 7.56
CA THR A 260 23.39 -2.60 8.52
C THR A 260 23.14 -2.13 9.92
#